data_AF-A8G6A5-F1
#
_entry.id   AF-A8G6A5-F1
#
_cell.length_a   1.000
_cell.length_b   1.000
_cell.length_c   1.000
_cell.angle_alpha   90.00
_cell.angle_beta   90.00
_cell.angle_gamma   90.00
#
_symmetry.space_group_name_H-M   'P 1'
#
loop_
_entity.id
_entity.type
_entity.pdbx_description
1 polymer ?
#
loop_
_entity_poly.entity_id
_entity_poly.type
_entity_poly.pdbx_seq_one_letter_code
_entity_poly.pdbx_strand_id
1 'polypeptide(L)'
;MLPYLKEGDIVFFKIYKERYSALKPGQIVIFNHPVKNIICIKRISLVNQNNIGVLGDNIEFSEDSNKFGLLNNKKIIGIVTSKLITPKLKYFLIQKNKSTSLNPK
;
A
#
# COMPACT_ATOMS: atom_id res chain seq x y z
N MET A 1 0.32 0.07 9.81
CA MET A 1 1.76 -0.09 9.45
C MET A 1 2.64 0.77 10.37
N LEU A 2 2.23 0.97 11.63
CA LEU A 2 3.06 1.69 12.60
C LEU A 2 4.34 0.88 12.89
N PRO A 3 5.48 1.52 13.17
CA PRO A 3 5.67 2.97 13.24
C PRO A 3 5.90 3.64 11.87
N TYR A 4 6.15 2.87 10.80
CA TYR A 4 6.59 3.42 9.51
C TYR A 4 5.51 4.29 8.81
N LEU A 5 4.28 3.79 8.76
CA LEU A 5 3.10 4.52 8.28
C LEU A 5 2.03 4.59 9.36
N LYS A 6 1.63 5.82 9.66
CA LYS A 6 0.47 6.12 10.51
C LYS A 6 -0.72 6.57 9.66
N GLU A 7 -1.89 6.55 10.27
CA GLU A 7 -3.09 7.06 9.64
C GLU A 7 -2.91 8.51 9.18
N GLY A 8 -3.42 8.81 7.98
CA GLY A 8 -3.29 10.12 7.35
C GLY A 8 -1.94 10.42 6.71
N ASP A 9 -0.97 9.50 6.72
CA ASP A 9 0.24 9.64 5.91
C ASP A 9 -0.09 9.61 4.42
N ILE A 10 0.58 10.45 3.63
CA ILE A 10 0.47 10.45 2.16
C ILE A 10 1.66 9.68 1.59
N VAL A 11 1.37 8.70 0.74
CA VAL A 11 2.38 7.90 0.06
C VAL A 11 2.27 8.06 -1.45
N PHE A 12 3.41 8.01 -2.13
CA PHE A 12 3.48 7.86 -3.57
C PHE A 12 3.77 6.41 -3.88
N PHE A 13 3.14 5.90 -4.93
CA PHE A 13 3.35 4.54 -5.40
C PHE A 13 3.40 4.51 -6.91
N LYS A 14 4.11 3.53 -7.45
CA LYS A 14 4.02 3.17 -8.86
C LYS A 14 3.05 2.02 -9.04
N ILE A 15 2.29 2.04 -10.13
CA ILE A 15 1.38 0.95 -10.48
C ILE A 15 2.20 -0.32 -10.70
N TYR A 16 1.78 -1.41 -10.08
CA TYR A 16 2.40 -2.70 -10.26
C TYR A 16 1.99 -3.30 -11.61
N LYS A 17 2.97 -3.74 -12.40
CA LYS A 17 2.75 -4.50 -13.62
C LYS A 17 3.69 -5.71 -13.60
N GLU A 18 3.13 -6.92 -13.59
CA GLU A 18 3.86 -8.17 -13.37
C GLU A 18 5.11 -8.33 -14.26
N ARG A 19 5.03 -7.94 -15.53
CA ARG A 19 6.18 -8.03 -16.46
C ARG A 19 7.24 -6.93 -16.30
N TYR A 20 6.90 -5.83 -15.62
CA TYR A 20 7.74 -4.62 -15.58
C TYR A 20 8.14 -4.20 -14.16
N SER A 21 7.60 -4.87 -13.14
CA SER A 21 7.79 -4.53 -11.74
C SER A 21 8.30 -5.74 -10.98
N ALA A 22 9.56 -5.68 -10.54
CA ALA A 22 10.10 -6.70 -9.65
C ALA A 22 9.61 -6.47 -8.20
N LEU A 23 9.01 -7.50 -7.62
CA LEU A 23 8.69 -7.57 -6.20
C LEU A 23 9.92 -8.05 -5.42
N LYS A 24 10.21 -7.43 -4.29
CA LYS A 24 11.35 -7.77 -3.42
C LYS A 24 10.93 -7.70 -1.95
N PRO A 25 11.46 -8.57 -1.07
CA PRO A 25 11.30 -8.42 0.37
C PRO A 25 11.69 -7.00 0.84
N GLY A 26 10.98 -6.49 1.84
CA GLY A 26 11.18 -5.16 2.41
C GLY A 26 10.42 -4.03 1.71
N GLN A 27 9.97 -4.22 0.45
CA GLN A 27 9.10 -3.26 -0.23
C GLN A 27 7.74 -3.14 0.44
N ILE A 28 7.09 -1.98 0.33
CA ILE A 28 5.71 -1.80 0.79
C ILE A 28 4.80 -1.83 -0.44
N VAL A 29 3.75 -2.62 -0.37
CA VAL A 29 2.79 -2.82 -1.45
C VAL A 29 1.39 -2.42 -1.03
N ILE A 30 0.64 -1.93 -2.01
CA ILE A 30 -0.80 -1.68 -1.94
C ILE A 30 -1.48 -2.80 -2.70
N PHE A 31 -2.49 -3.44 -2.10
CA PHE A 31 -3.16 -4.61 -2.69
C PHE A 31 -4.61 -4.72 -2.23
N ASN A 32 -5.43 -5.44 -3.00
CA ASN A 32 -6.77 -5.83 -2.57
C ASN A 32 -6.68 -7.00 -1.59
N HIS A 33 -7.33 -6.87 -0.42
CA HIS A 33 -7.36 -7.96 0.56
C HIS A 33 -7.86 -9.25 -0.09
N PRO A 34 -7.32 -10.43 0.27
CA PRO A 34 -7.66 -11.65 -0.44
C PRO A 34 -9.11 -12.13 -0.32
N VAL A 35 -9.91 -11.54 0.58
CA VAL A 35 -11.25 -12.03 0.97
C VAL A 35 -12.19 -10.85 1.20
N LYS A 36 -11.74 -9.84 1.96
CA LYS A 36 -12.49 -8.62 2.23
C LYS A 36 -12.43 -7.67 1.04
N ASN A 37 -13.49 -6.90 0.80
CA ASN A 37 -13.51 -5.85 -0.22
C ASN A 37 -12.87 -4.55 0.30
N ILE A 38 -11.59 -4.62 0.66
CA ILE A 38 -10.81 -3.48 1.18
C ILE A 38 -9.42 -3.45 0.53
N ILE A 39 -8.84 -2.25 0.45
CA ILE A 39 -7.46 -2.05 0.03
C ILE A 39 -6.56 -2.06 1.26
N CYS A 40 -5.45 -2.78 1.18
CA CYS A 40 -4.46 -2.92 2.24
C CYS A 40 -3.10 -2.39 1.81
N ILE A 41 -2.31 -1.98 2.80
CA ILE A 41 -0.91 -1.59 2.64
C ILE A 41 -0.04 -2.34 3.65
N LYS A 42 0.94 -3.11 3.16
CA LYS A 42 1.80 -3.99 3.99
C LYS A 42 3.21 -4.10 3.42
N ARG A 43 4.16 -4.61 4.21
CA ARG A 43 5.55 -4.85 3.78
C ARG A 43 5.70 -6.28 3.30
N ILE A 44 6.35 -6.48 2.15
CA ILE A 44 6.67 -7.80 1.63
C ILE A 44 7.68 -8.47 2.58
N SER A 45 7.35 -9.65 3.08
CA SER A 45 8.26 -10.48 3.87
C SER A 45 8.96 -11.53 3.02
N LEU A 46 8.27 -12.09 2.03
CA LEU A 46 8.81 -13.09 1.11
C LEU A 46 8.21 -12.93 -0.29
N VAL A 47 8.96 -13.37 -1.29
CA VAL A 47 8.53 -13.37 -2.70
C VAL A 47 8.75 -14.78 -3.26
N ASN A 48 7.67 -15.36 -3.79
CA ASN A 48 7.68 -16.58 -4.59
C ASN A 48 7.31 -16.24 -6.05
N GLN A 49 7.28 -17.22 -6.95
CA GLN A 49 7.00 -17.00 -8.37
C GLN A 49 5.71 -16.20 -8.62
N ASN A 50 4.58 -16.65 -8.08
CA ASN A 50 3.26 -16.05 -8.34
C ASN A 50 2.58 -15.47 -7.11
N ASN A 51 3.24 -15.56 -5.95
CA ASN A 51 2.67 -15.14 -4.68
C ASN A 51 3.72 -14.41 -3.84
N ILE A 52 3.25 -13.53 -2.96
CA ILE A 52 4.06 -12.88 -1.94
C ILE A 52 3.47 -13.12 -0.56
N GLY A 53 4.34 -13.14 0.45
CA GLY A 53 3.94 -12.96 1.84
C GLY A 53 4.07 -11.49 2.20
N VAL A 54 3.10 -10.97 2.93
CA VAL A 54 3.12 -9.60 3.44
C VAL A 54 2.91 -9.60 4.94
N LEU A 55 3.63 -8.74 5.65
CA LEU A 55 3.51 -8.54 7.09
C LEU A 55 3.26 -7.06 7.40
N GLY A 56 2.57 -6.83 8.51
CA GLY A 56 2.46 -5.49 9.06
C GLY A 56 3.66 -5.14 9.92
N ASP A 57 4.13 -3.90 9.81
CA ASP A 57 5.19 -3.38 10.70
C ASP A 57 4.72 -3.31 12.17
N ASN A 58 3.41 -3.24 12.41
CA ASN A 58 2.81 -3.34 13.74
C ASN A 58 2.39 -4.79 13.99
N ILE A 59 3.34 -5.61 14.47
CA ILE A 59 3.22 -7.06 14.57
C ILE A 59 2.01 -7.48 15.43
N GLU A 60 1.76 -6.81 16.54
CA GLU A 60 0.72 -7.18 17.50
C GLU A 60 -0.71 -7.09 16.93
N PHE A 61 -0.96 -6.11 16.06
CA PHE A 61 -2.30 -5.77 15.59
C PHE A 61 -2.52 -6.05 14.09
N SER A 62 -1.50 -6.54 13.39
CA SER A 62 -1.57 -6.72 11.95
C SER A 62 -2.47 -7.89 11.56
N GLU A 63 -3.48 -7.63 10.73
CA GLU A 63 -4.04 -8.66 9.84
C GLU A 63 -3.24 -8.69 8.54
N ASP A 64 -2.53 -9.79 8.30
CA ASP A 64 -1.58 -9.97 7.22
C ASP A 64 -1.43 -11.45 6.82
N SER A 65 -0.35 -11.83 6.13
CA SER A 65 -0.17 -13.21 5.65
C SER A 65 -0.14 -14.27 6.74
N ASN A 66 0.11 -13.91 8.01
CA ASN A 66 -0.04 -14.85 9.12
C ASN A 66 -1.50 -15.29 9.35
N LYS A 67 -2.47 -14.45 8.94
CA LYS A 67 -3.91 -14.73 9.10
C LYS A 67 -4.56 -15.19 7.80
N PHE A 68 -4.22 -14.58 6.67
CA PHE A 68 -4.86 -14.88 5.38
C PHE A 68 -3.98 -15.64 4.38
N GLY A 69 -2.76 -16.04 4.76
CA GLY A 69 -1.83 -16.76 3.89
C GLY A 69 -1.15 -15.89 2.83
N LEU A 70 -0.62 -16.53 1.79
CA LEU A 70 0.09 -15.84 0.72
C LEU A 70 -0.87 -15.12 -0.23
N LEU A 71 -0.43 -13.97 -0.74
CA LEU A 71 -1.17 -13.13 -1.67
C LEU A 71 -0.72 -13.40 -3.11
N ASN A 72 -1.67 -13.68 -4.00
CA ASN A 72 -1.37 -13.75 -5.43
C ASN A 72 -0.97 -12.39 -6.01
N ASN A 73 0.06 -12.35 -6.85
CA ASN A 73 0.60 -11.13 -7.45
C ASN A 73 -0.45 -10.30 -8.20
N LYS A 74 -1.51 -10.92 -8.74
CA LYS A 74 -2.63 -10.24 -9.41
C LYS A 74 -3.44 -9.32 -8.50
N LYS A 75 -3.36 -9.50 -7.18
CA LYS A 75 -4.05 -8.62 -6.21
C LYS A 75 -3.27 -7.34 -5.90
N ILE A 76 -2.02 -7.24 -6.33
CA ILE A 76 -1.16 -6.07 -6.08
C ILE A 76 -1.56 -4.94 -7.03
N ILE A 77 -1.84 -3.78 -6.44
CA ILE A 77 -2.18 -2.54 -7.14
C ILE A 77 -0.91 -1.75 -7.44
N GLY A 78 -0.02 -1.63 -6.45
CA GLY A 78 1.15 -0.77 -6.56
C GLY A 78 2.23 -1.02 -5.54
N ILE A 79 3.42 -0.50 -5.83
CA ILE A 79 4.59 -0.53 -4.95
C ILE A 79 4.85 0.90 -4.47
N VAL A 80 4.85 1.10 -3.16
CA VAL A 80 5.14 2.39 -2.54
C VAL A 80 6.59 2.78 -2.80
N THR A 81 6.80 4.00 -3.27
CA THR A 81 8.11 4.54 -3.63
C THR A 81 8.60 5.58 -2.62
N SER A 82 7.68 6.36 -2.04
CA SER A 82 8.03 7.36 -1.03
C SER A 82 6.84 7.74 -0.15
N LYS A 83 7.14 8.36 0.98
CA LYS A 83 6.15 8.97 1.89
C LYS A 83 6.41 10.47 1.96
N LEU A 84 5.35 11.26 1.97
CA LEU A 84 5.44 12.70 2.18
C LEU A 84 5.71 13.00 3.66
N ILE A 85 6.83 13.66 3.95
CA ILE A 85 7.24 14.03 5.32
C ILE A 85 6.92 15.51 5.62
N THR A 86 6.86 16.37 4.59
CA THR A 86 6.71 17.82 4.76
C THR A 86 5.24 18.25 5.01
N PRO A 87 4.92 18.88 6.17
CA PRO A 87 3.56 19.28 6.51
C PRO A 87 2.96 20.32 5.57
N LYS A 88 3.74 21.31 5.14
CA LYS A 88 3.25 22.41 4.27
C LYS A 88 2.69 21.90 2.94
N LEU A 89 3.37 20.94 2.33
CA LEU A 89 2.91 20.31 1.09
C LEU A 89 1.69 19.40 1.33
N LYS A 90 1.61 18.76 2.50
CA LYS A 90 0.44 17.96 2.90
C LYS A 90 -0.83 18.82 2.95
N TYR A 91 -0.77 19.99 3.59
CA TYR A 91 -1.92 20.91 3.63
C TYR A 91 -2.33 21.41 2.23
N PHE A 92 -1.35 21.73 1.38
CA PHE A 92 -1.63 22.15 0.00
C PHE A 92 -2.36 21.07 -0.82
N LEU A 93 -1.90 19.81 -0.75
CA LEU A 93 -2.53 18.69 -1.46
C LEU A 93 -3.95 18.41 -0.96
N ILE A 94 -4.17 18.45 0.36
CA ILE A 94 -5.49 18.25 0.96
C ILE A 94 -6.46 19.35 0.50
N GLN A 95 -6.03 20.61 0.42
CA GLN A 95 -6.86 21.72 -0.06
C GLN A 95 -7.23 21.58 -1.54
N LYS A 96 -6.29 21.16 -2.40
CA LYS A 96 -6.57 20.95 -3.83
C LYS A 96 -7.65 19.90 -4.07
N ASN A 97 -7.64 18.79 -3.33
CA ASN A 97 -8.66 17.75 -3.47
C ASN A 97 -10.07 18.22 -3.05
N LYS A 98 -10.17 19.17 -2.10
CA LYS A 98 -11.45 19.80 -1.73
C LYS A 98 -11.97 20.75 -2.83
N SER A 99 -11.08 21.39 -3.58
CA SER A 99 -11.48 22.29 -4.68
C SER A 99 -11.88 21.57 -5.97
N THR A 100 -11.47 20.31 -6.16
CA THR A 100 -11.78 19.54 -7.38
C THR A 100 -13.09 18.76 -7.32
N SER A 101 -13.89 18.88 -6.24
CA SER A 101 -15.30 18.43 -6.24
C SER A 101 -16.18 19.46 -6.97
N LEU A 102 -15.88 19.74 -8.24
CA LEU A 102 -16.86 20.33 -9.14
C LEU A 102 -17.67 19.16 -9.70
N ASN A 103 -18.93 19.10 -9.28
CA ASN A 103 -19.93 18.15 -9.74
C ASN A 103 -19.83 17.94 -11.26
N PRO A 104 -19.66 16.71 -11.77
CA PRO A 104 -20.02 16.44 -13.14
C PRO A 104 -21.52 16.68 -13.28
N LYS A 105 -21.89 17.59 -14.18
CA LYS A 105 -23.28 17.77 -14.65
C LYS A 105 -23.80 16.49 -15.29
#